data_AF-A0A0P6XW72-F1
#
_entry.id   AF-A0A0P6XW72-F1
#
_cell.length_a   1.000
_cell.length_b   1.000
_cell.length_c   1.000
_cell.angle_alpha   90.00
_cell.angle_beta   90.00
_cell.angle_gamma   90.00
#
_symmetry.space_group_name_H-M   'P 1'
#
loop_
_entity.id
_entity.type
_entity.pdbx_description
1 polymer ?
#
loop_
_entity_poly.entity_id
_entity_poly.type
_entity_poly.pdbx_seq_one_letter_code
_entity_poly.pdbx_strand_id
1 'polypeptide(L)'
;MSDNNFPIGITSVFPAGTQAVYAVFPYANMSAGMDYTVEWVVNDLTVSREDNAWESQTNGMYYCSLYDDEPLPEGDYILLLYINQEVQQYAKFTVQGEAAPEPPPQPGIPDRPATPEEVVDAQALPYFYEIFNADLPVLHEIVAINLQYWTEVIVTDDNPCGEDAIACFYKENCDVREGGKVYMTSSAMNDPSAEVTATLVHELTHGMQFYLGMPCGCTVEKEYYAMISEVDYLLYSGNEDYAYDHYGRAWDDSGAVRPDIIWDVVKAAYGDHCPDY
;
A
#
# COMPACT_ATOMS: atom_id res chain seq x y z
N MET A 1 -6.93 -8.25 8.64
CA MET A 1 -5.73 -7.41 8.81
C MET A 1 -4.59 -8.33 9.25
N SER A 2 -3.33 -7.96 8.98
CA SER A 2 -2.17 -8.62 9.57
C SER A 2 -2.04 -8.27 11.06
N ASP A 3 -1.14 -8.96 11.76
CA ASP A 3 -0.83 -8.70 13.18
C ASP A 3 -0.29 -7.27 13.44
N ASN A 4 0.19 -6.59 12.40
CA ASN A 4 0.69 -5.21 12.43
C ASN A 4 -0.37 -4.18 11.97
N ASN A 5 -1.66 -4.55 11.99
CA ASN A 5 -2.78 -3.76 11.47
C ASN A 5 -2.69 -3.41 9.98
N PHE A 6 -2.00 -4.24 9.17
CA PHE A 6 -2.01 -4.06 7.72
C PHE A 6 -3.31 -4.56 7.13
N PRO A 7 -3.92 -3.81 6.18
CA PRO A 7 -5.01 -4.35 5.41
C PRO A 7 -4.47 -5.51 4.56
N ILE A 8 -5.19 -6.63 4.58
CA ILE A 8 -5.00 -7.77 3.68
C ILE A 8 -6.29 -7.92 2.89
N GLY A 9 -6.22 -8.29 1.62
CA GLY A 9 -7.39 -8.26 0.73
C GLY A 9 -7.79 -6.82 0.35
N ILE A 10 -6.80 -5.96 0.13
CA ILE A 10 -6.99 -4.56 -0.26
C ILE A 10 -7.61 -4.55 -1.66
N THR A 11 -8.78 -3.93 -1.78
CA THR A 11 -9.47 -3.77 -3.06
C THR A 11 -10.31 -2.51 -3.06
N SER A 12 -10.45 -1.87 -4.22
CA SER A 12 -11.47 -0.85 -4.44
C SER A 12 -12.79 -1.45 -4.92
N VAL A 13 -12.84 -2.76 -5.14
CA VAL A 13 -14.00 -3.49 -5.65
C VAL A 13 -14.19 -4.77 -4.83
N PHE A 14 -15.22 -4.75 -3.99
CA PHE A 14 -15.58 -5.86 -3.12
C PHE A 14 -16.61 -6.76 -3.82
N PRO A 15 -16.52 -8.09 -3.66
CA PRO A 15 -17.47 -9.02 -4.27
C PRO A 15 -18.85 -8.97 -3.59
N ALA A 16 -19.87 -9.46 -4.28
CA ALA A 16 -21.18 -9.73 -3.69
C ALA A 16 -21.03 -10.65 -2.46
N GLY A 17 -21.84 -10.41 -1.42
CA GLY A 17 -21.76 -11.16 -0.17
C GLY A 17 -20.80 -10.57 0.87
N THR A 18 -20.11 -9.47 0.56
CA THR A 18 -19.25 -8.76 1.52
C THR A 18 -20.09 -8.23 2.69
N GLN A 19 -19.78 -8.66 3.91
CA GLN A 19 -20.48 -8.22 5.14
C GLN A 19 -19.73 -7.12 5.90
N ALA A 20 -18.41 -7.05 5.74
CA ALA A 20 -17.56 -6.10 6.44
C ALA A 20 -16.53 -5.50 5.49
N VAL A 21 -16.36 -4.19 5.54
CA VAL A 21 -15.27 -3.46 4.91
C VAL A 21 -14.50 -2.75 6.00
N TYR A 22 -13.18 -2.92 5.99
CA TYR A 22 -12.27 -2.22 6.88
C TYR A 22 -11.48 -1.20 6.08
N ALA A 23 -11.52 0.06 6.50
CA ALA A 23 -10.66 1.10 5.99
C ALA A 23 -9.52 1.32 6.98
N VAL A 24 -8.29 1.17 6.52
CA VAL A 24 -7.08 1.41 7.29
C VAL A 24 -6.42 2.66 6.74
N PHE A 25 -6.10 3.62 7.60
CA PHE A 25 -5.59 4.93 7.20
C PHE A 25 -4.49 5.42 8.15
N PRO A 26 -3.49 6.16 7.65
CA PRO A 26 -2.54 6.84 8.51
C PRO A 26 -3.19 8.06 9.15
N TYR A 27 -2.66 8.48 10.28
CA TYR A 27 -3.01 9.70 10.97
C TYR A 27 -1.76 10.33 11.56
N ALA A 28 -1.78 11.65 11.70
CA ALA A 28 -0.70 12.40 12.33
C ALA A 28 -1.23 13.59 13.12
N ASN A 29 -0.46 14.03 14.10
CA ASN A 29 -0.74 15.18 14.96
C ASN A 29 -2.08 15.10 15.71
N MET A 30 -2.56 13.89 15.97
CA MET A 30 -3.76 13.67 16.77
C MET A 30 -3.44 13.79 18.26
N SER A 31 -4.41 14.24 19.06
CA SER A 31 -4.26 14.30 20.52
C SER A 31 -5.41 13.60 21.20
N ALA A 32 -5.15 12.92 22.32
CA ALA A 32 -6.19 12.27 23.10
C ALA A 32 -7.34 13.25 23.42
N GLY A 33 -8.57 12.85 23.12
CA GLY A 33 -9.78 13.65 23.25
C GLY A 33 -10.06 14.62 22.10
N MET A 34 -9.26 14.61 21.02
CA MET A 34 -9.57 15.35 19.79
C MET A 34 -10.77 14.71 19.09
N ASP A 35 -11.76 15.51 18.69
CA ASP A 35 -12.93 15.02 17.98
C ASP A 35 -12.61 14.73 16.51
N TYR A 36 -13.06 13.58 16.02
CA TYR A 36 -13.05 13.21 14.60
C TYR A 36 -14.37 12.54 14.21
N THR A 37 -14.76 12.64 12.94
CA THR A 37 -15.99 12.02 12.44
C THR A 37 -15.65 10.99 11.36
N VAL A 38 -16.30 9.84 11.42
CA VAL A 38 -16.32 8.83 10.35
C VAL A 38 -17.70 8.86 9.71
N GLU A 39 -17.76 9.06 8.40
CA GLU A 39 -19.01 9.02 7.65
C GLU A 39 -18.91 8.05 6.47
N TRP A 40 -19.91 7.18 6.36
CA TRP A 40 -20.07 6.26 5.24
C TRP A 40 -21.26 6.69 4.39
N VAL A 41 -21.01 6.83 3.09
CA VAL A 41 -21.99 7.23 2.08
C VAL A 41 -22.13 6.10 1.07
N VAL A 42 -23.36 5.70 0.74
CA VAL A 42 -23.68 4.67 -0.26
C VAL A 42 -24.62 5.27 -1.28
N ASN A 43 -24.23 5.25 -2.56
CA ASN A 43 -25.01 5.83 -3.66
C ASN A 43 -25.53 7.24 -3.32
N ASP A 44 -24.62 8.11 -2.87
CA ASP A 44 -24.87 9.50 -2.45
C ASP A 44 -25.75 9.68 -1.19
N LEU A 45 -26.04 8.61 -0.44
CA LEU A 45 -26.79 8.67 0.81
C LEU A 45 -25.90 8.31 2.00
N THR A 46 -25.83 9.18 3.01
CA THR A 46 -25.17 8.85 4.28
C THR A 46 -25.91 7.69 4.96
N VAL A 47 -25.21 6.58 5.17
CA VAL A 47 -25.73 5.38 5.85
C VAL A 47 -25.25 5.26 7.29
N SER A 48 -24.07 5.80 7.59
CA SER A 48 -23.54 5.90 8.95
C SER A 48 -22.72 7.19 9.10
N ARG A 49 -22.82 7.83 10.26
CA ARG A 49 -22.04 9.00 10.63
C ARG A 49 -21.82 8.99 12.14
N GLU A 50 -20.57 8.89 12.55
CA GLU A 50 -20.19 8.70 13.96
C GLU A 50 -19.14 9.73 14.36
N ASP A 51 -19.48 10.53 15.37
CA ASP A 51 -18.53 11.43 16.03
C ASP A 51 -17.82 10.66 17.15
N ASN A 52 -16.49 10.71 17.13
CA ASN A 52 -15.62 9.93 17.99
C ASN A 52 -14.61 10.86 18.67
N ALA A 53 -14.16 10.48 19.87
CA ALA A 53 -13.02 11.10 20.52
C ALA A 53 -11.77 10.26 20.27
N TRP A 54 -10.66 10.90 19.92
CA TRP A 54 -9.41 10.20 19.66
C TRP A 54 -8.83 9.62 20.95
N GLU A 55 -8.58 8.31 20.99
CA GLU A 55 -8.02 7.61 22.15
C GLU A 55 -6.69 6.90 21.84
N SER A 56 -6.20 7.02 20.61
CA SER A 56 -4.96 6.37 20.16
C SER A 56 -3.73 7.29 20.34
N GLN A 57 -2.59 6.85 19.79
CA GLN A 57 -1.32 7.61 19.79
C GLN A 57 -1.44 8.89 18.94
N THR A 58 -0.36 9.69 18.90
CA THR A 58 -0.36 10.97 18.16
C THR A 58 -0.18 10.80 16.66
N ASN A 59 0.61 9.82 16.24
CA ASN A 59 0.85 9.49 14.83
C ASN A 59 0.76 7.97 14.66
N GLY A 60 0.35 7.49 13.48
CA GLY A 60 0.39 6.08 13.15
C GLY A 60 -0.68 5.60 12.18
N MET A 61 -1.07 4.33 12.31
CA MET A 61 -2.16 3.71 11.56
C MET A 61 -3.38 3.47 12.43
N TYR A 62 -4.55 3.79 11.90
CA TYR A 62 -5.82 3.49 12.52
C TYR A 62 -6.77 2.85 11.52
N TYR A 63 -7.90 2.38 12.02
CA TYR A 63 -8.91 1.80 11.16
C TYR A 63 -10.32 2.15 11.62
N CYS A 64 -11.23 2.13 10.67
CA CYS A 64 -12.66 2.08 10.91
C CYS A 64 -13.28 1.00 10.03
N SER A 65 -14.49 0.58 10.36
CA SER A 65 -15.18 -0.46 9.60
C SER A 65 -16.62 -0.09 9.34
N LEU A 66 -17.13 -0.54 8.19
CA LEU A 66 -18.55 -0.64 7.90
C LEU A 66 -18.92 -2.12 7.95
N TYR A 67 -19.88 -2.48 8.80
CA TYR A 67 -20.37 -3.84 8.98
C TYR A 67 -21.89 -3.86 9.04
N ASP A 68 -22.48 -4.89 8.47
CA ASP A 68 -23.89 -5.23 8.64
C ASP A 68 -24.04 -6.76 8.82
N ASP A 69 -25.10 -7.19 9.52
CA ASP A 69 -25.41 -8.61 9.73
C ASP A 69 -25.80 -9.30 8.41
N GLU A 70 -26.38 -8.53 7.48
CA GLU A 70 -26.62 -8.94 6.09
C GLU A 70 -25.50 -8.43 5.17
N PRO A 71 -25.29 -9.04 3.98
CA PRO A 71 -24.34 -8.50 3.01
C PRO A 71 -24.60 -7.03 2.68
N LEU A 72 -23.51 -6.26 2.63
CA LEU A 72 -23.54 -4.86 2.20
C LEU A 72 -24.20 -4.77 0.80
N PRO A 73 -25.14 -3.84 0.59
CA PRO A 73 -25.81 -3.68 -0.70
C PRO A 73 -24.83 -3.40 -1.84
N GLU A 74 -25.19 -3.78 -3.06
CA GLU A 74 -24.45 -3.33 -4.24
C GLU A 74 -24.48 -1.79 -4.37
N GLY A 75 -23.38 -1.21 -4.81
CA GLY A 75 -23.32 0.23 -5.07
C GLY A 75 -21.94 0.84 -4.88
N ASP A 76 -21.90 2.15 -5.06
CA ASP A 76 -20.71 2.97 -4.85
C ASP A 76 -20.68 3.50 -3.42
N TYR A 77 -19.56 3.30 -2.76
CA TYR A 77 -19.32 3.67 -1.37
C TYR A 77 -18.25 4.75 -1.28
N ILE A 78 -18.45 5.68 -0.34
CA ILE A 78 -17.47 6.69 0.03
C ILE A 78 -17.30 6.67 1.55
N LEU A 79 -16.05 6.55 2.00
CA LEU A 79 -15.67 6.89 3.37
C LEU A 79 -15.20 8.34 3.39
N LEU A 80 -15.67 9.12 4.36
CA LEU A 80 -15.24 10.49 4.64
C LEU A 80 -14.75 10.55 6.09
N LEU A 81 -13.53 11.06 6.28
CA LEU A 81 -12.92 11.30 7.58
C LEU A 81 -12.80 12.80 7.83
N TYR A 82 -13.31 13.26 8.97
CA TYR A 82 -13.32 14.67 9.33
C TYR A 82 -12.51 14.95 10.59
N ILE A 83 -11.86 16.10 10.59
CA ILE A 83 -11.35 16.79 11.79
C ILE A 83 -11.85 18.22 11.72
N ASN A 84 -12.33 18.77 12.83
CA ASN A 84 -12.88 20.14 12.89
C ASN A 84 -13.99 20.41 11.85
N GLN A 85 -14.80 19.40 11.51
CA GLN A 85 -15.88 19.45 10.50
C GLN A 85 -15.39 19.65 9.05
N GLU A 86 -14.08 19.58 8.80
CA GLU A 86 -13.49 19.59 7.47
C GLU A 86 -13.09 18.18 7.07
N VAL A 87 -13.39 17.77 5.83
CA VAL A 87 -12.93 16.49 5.29
C VAL A 87 -11.42 16.55 5.17
N GLN A 88 -10.73 15.70 5.95
CA GLN A 88 -9.28 15.55 5.88
C GLN A 88 -8.91 14.46 4.87
N GLN A 89 -9.70 13.38 4.83
CA GLN A 89 -9.42 12.25 3.95
C GLN A 89 -10.71 11.59 3.48
N TYR A 90 -10.66 10.95 2.32
CA TYR A 90 -11.74 10.13 1.81
C TYR A 90 -11.21 8.93 1.03
N ALA A 91 -12.03 7.87 0.94
CA ALA A 91 -11.77 6.71 0.10
C ALA A 91 -13.04 6.32 -0.66
N LYS A 92 -12.89 5.75 -1.85
CA LYS A 92 -13.99 5.27 -2.68
C LYS A 92 -13.81 3.79 -3.00
N PHE A 93 -14.89 3.03 -2.95
CA PHE A 93 -14.92 1.63 -3.37
C PHE A 93 -16.31 1.26 -3.88
N THR A 94 -16.42 0.11 -4.53
CA THR A 94 -17.70 -0.43 -5.01
C THR A 94 -17.92 -1.81 -4.39
N VAL A 95 -19.14 -2.11 -3.96
CA VAL A 95 -19.57 -3.49 -3.68
C VAL A 95 -20.34 -3.98 -4.90
N GLN A 96 -19.87 -5.05 -5.52
CA GLN A 96 -20.49 -5.63 -6.70
C GLN A 96 -21.78 -6.37 -6.34
N GLY A 97 -22.78 -6.30 -7.22
CA GLY A 97 -23.90 -7.24 -7.22
C GLY A 97 -23.48 -8.65 -7.69
N GLU A 98 -24.40 -9.61 -7.65
CA GLU A 98 -24.15 -10.92 -8.28
C GLU A 98 -23.89 -10.72 -9.79
N ALA A 99 -22.63 -10.96 -10.17
CA ALA A 99 -22.02 -10.76 -11.50
C ALA A 99 -21.69 -9.30 -11.85
N ALA A 100 -20.46 -8.88 -11.53
CA ALA A 100 -19.82 -7.84 -12.32
C ALA A 100 -19.13 -8.46 -13.55
N PRO A 101 -19.20 -7.83 -14.73
CA PRO A 101 -18.34 -8.20 -15.84
C PRO A 101 -16.88 -7.95 -15.46
N GLU A 102 -15.99 -8.90 -15.81
CA GLU A 102 -14.55 -8.63 -15.83
C GLU A 102 -14.31 -7.38 -16.70
N PRO A 103 -13.39 -6.49 -16.27
CA PRO A 103 -13.03 -5.34 -17.09
C PRO A 103 -12.63 -5.81 -18.50
N PRO A 104 -13.06 -5.11 -19.56
CA PRO A 104 -12.92 -5.60 -20.92
C PRO A 104 -11.44 -5.87 -21.26
N PRO A 105 -11.14 -6.95 -22.02
CA PRO A 105 -9.78 -7.28 -22.42
C PRO A 105 -9.15 -6.11 -23.20
N GLN A 106 -7.99 -5.64 -22.76
CA GLN A 106 -7.27 -4.54 -23.39
C GLN A 106 -6.39 -5.04 -24.54
N PRO A 107 -6.24 -4.27 -25.64
CA PRO A 107 -5.34 -4.65 -26.71
C PRO A 107 -3.88 -4.67 -26.23
N GLY A 108 -3.23 -5.83 -26.26
CA GLY A 108 -1.79 -5.97 -25.99
C GLY A 108 -1.42 -6.60 -24.64
N ILE A 109 -2.35 -6.63 -23.67
CA ILE A 109 -2.13 -7.30 -22.37
C ILE A 109 -2.98 -8.58 -22.35
N PRO A 110 -2.38 -9.76 -22.09
CA PRO A 110 -3.13 -11.00 -21.90
C PRO A 110 -4.18 -10.90 -20.79
N ASP A 111 -5.34 -11.54 -20.98
CA ASP A 111 -6.41 -11.62 -19.99
C ASP A 111 -6.09 -12.68 -18.92
N ARG A 112 -4.96 -12.46 -18.23
CA ARG A 112 -4.43 -13.23 -17.10
C ARG A 112 -3.34 -12.42 -16.40
N PRO A 113 -3.01 -12.75 -15.15
CA PRO A 113 -1.78 -12.27 -14.53
C PRO A 113 -0.54 -12.68 -15.35
N ALA A 114 0.49 -11.82 -15.36
CA ALA A 114 1.82 -12.16 -15.86
C ALA A 114 2.44 -13.28 -15.03
N THR A 115 3.35 -14.07 -15.63
CA THR A 115 4.32 -14.83 -14.84
C THR A 115 5.51 -13.94 -14.48
N PRO A 116 6.25 -14.22 -13.39
CA PRO A 116 7.43 -13.43 -13.04
C PRO A 116 8.41 -13.25 -14.21
N GLU A 117 8.68 -14.29 -14.99
CA GLU A 117 9.63 -14.27 -16.10
C GLU A 117 9.18 -13.44 -17.31
N GLU A 118 7.89 -13.06 -17.37
CA GLU A 118 7.38 -12.22 -18.45
C GLU A 118 7.61 -10.73 -18.19
N VAL A 119 7.75 -10.34 -16.92
CA VAL A 119 7.77 -8.92 -16.51
C VAL A 119 8.98 -8.55 -15.65
N VAL A 120 9.77 -9.52 -15.18
CA VAL A 120 10.95 -9.28 -14.35
C VAL A 120 12.21 -9.63 -15.12
N ASP A 121 13.13 -8.66 -15.23
CA ASP A 121 14.46 -8.90 -15.79
C ASP A 121 15.19 -10.04 -15.05
N ALA A 122 15.89 -10.88 -15.81
CA ALA A 122 16.51 -12.10 -15.29
C ALA A 122 17.46 -11.87 -14.09
N GLN A 123 18.07 -10.68 -13.98
CA GLN A 123 18.92 -10.29 -12.86
C GLN A 123 18.13 -9.99 -11.57
N ALA A 124 16.92 -9.42 -11.70
CA ALA A 124 16.03 -9.12 -10.58
C ALA A 124 15.16 -10.32 -10.16
N LEU A 125 15.04 -11.33 -11.03
CA LEU A 125 14.16 -12.48 -10.83
C LEU A 125 14.40 -13.26 -9.51
N PRO A 126 15.65 -13.48 -9.03
CA PRO A 126 15.87 -14.13 -7.73
C PRO A 126 15.24 -13.35 -6.57
N TYR A 127 15.40 -12.03 -6.52
CA TYR A 127 14.83 -11.18 -5.47
C TYR A 127 13.30 -11.15 -5.54
N PHE A 128 12.74 -11.09 -6.76
CA PHE A 128 11.29 -11.18 -6.94
C PHE A 128 10.74 -12.52 -6.42
N TYR A 129 11.45 -13.63 -6.63
CA TYR A 129 11.04 -14.93 -6.11
C TYR A 129 11.13 -15.06 -4.59
N GLU A 130 12.00 -14.30 -3.92
CA GLU A 130 11.99 -14.24 -2.45
C GLU A 130 10.64 -13.72 -1.94
N ILE A 131 10.10 -12.68 -2.59
CA ILE A 131 8.81 -12.08 -2.26
C ILE A 131 7.66 -13.00 -2.69
N PHE A 132 7.71 -13.52 -3.93
CA PHE A 132 6.67 -14.38 -4.50
C PHE A 132 6.44 -15.67 -3.69
N ASN A 133 7.51 -16.21 -3.09
CA ASN A 133 7.44 -17.44 -2.29
C ASN A 133 7.35 -17.18 -0.79
N ALA A 134 7.27 -15.93 -0.35
CA ALA A 134 7.24 -15.58 1.07
C ALA A 134 5.93 -16.03 1.72
N ASP A 135 6.00 -16.78 2.81
CA ASP A 135 4.83 -17.16 3.63
C ASP A 135 4.35 -15.98 4.51
N LEU A 136 4.06 -14.85 3.87
CA LEU A 136 3.54 -13.65 4.49
C LEU A 136 2.43 -13.05 3.60
N PRO A 137 1.16 -13.01 4.06
CA PRO A 137 0.02 -12.62 3.24
C PRO A 137 0.15 -11.27 2.53
N VAL A 138 0.75 -10.26 3.18
CA VAL A 138 0.94 -8.93 2.59
C VAL A 138 1.89 -8.97 1.38
N LEU A 139 2.96 -9.77 1.44
CA LEU A 139 3.92 -9.90 0.34
C LEU A 139 3.31 -10.65 -0.86
N HIS A 140 2.54 -11.71 -0.59
CA HIS A 140 1.79 -12.41 -1.63
C HIS A 140 0.80 -11.49 -2.33
N GLU A 141 0.10 -10.62 -1.59
CA GLU A 141 -0.87 -9.68 -2.16
C GLU A 141 -0.19 -8.62 -3.04
N ILE A 142 0.90 -8.01 -2.54
CA ILE A 142 1.71 -7.05 -3.31
C ILE A 142 2.13 -7.68 -4.64
N VAL A 143 2.68 -8.90 -4.61
CA VAL A 143 3.14 -9.60 -5.82
C VAL A 143 1.98 -9.95 -6.75
N ALA A 144 0.89 -10.52 -6.22
CA ALA A 144 -0.27 -10.92 -7.02
C ALA A 144 -0.88 -9.73 -7.78
N ILE A 145 -1.02 -8.58 -7.11
CA ILE A 145 -1.54 -7.36 -7.72
C ILE A 145 -0.57 -6.85 -8.79
N ASN A 146 0.73 -6.77 -8.51
CA ASN A 146 1.69 -6.29 -9.52
C ASN A 146 1.75 -7.18 -10.76
N LEU A 147 1.62 -8.51 -10.61
CA LEU A 147 1.51 -9.45 -11.73
C LEU A 147 0.18 -9.32 -12.47
N GLN A 148 -0.93 -9.08 -11.76
CA GLN A 148 -2.24 -8.84 -12.37
C GLN A 148 -2.23 -7.60 -13.27
N TYR A 149 -1.52 -6.56 -12.85
CA TYR A 149 -1.42 -5.29 -13.58
C TYR A 149 -0.19 -5.20 -14.51
N TRP A 150 0.57 -6.29 -14.68
CA TRP A 150 1.71 -6.37 -15.59
C TRP A 150 2.79 -5.30 -15.29
N THR A 151 3.12 -5.13 -14.01
CA THR A 151 4.22 -4.24 -13.58
C THR A 151 5.55 -4.82 -14.02
N GLU A 152 6.32 -4.06 -14.78
CA GLU A 152 7.65 -4.49 -15.23
C GLU A 152 8.72 -4.16 -14.18
N VAL A 153 9.63 -5.09 -13.92
CA VAL A 153 10.83 -4.86 -13.08
C VAL A 153 12.05 -4.89 -14.00
N ILE A 154 12.65 -3.73 -14.20
CA ILE A 154 13.69 -3.47 -15.19
C ILE A 154 15.01 -3.17 -14.48
N VAL A 155 16.08 -3.86 -14.85
CA VAL A 155 17.43 -3.56 -14.37
C VAL A 155 18.13 -2.63 -15.36
N THR A 156 18.59 -1.48 -14.87
CA THR A 156 19.18 -0.42 -15.70
C THR A 156 20.36 0.26 -15.01
N ASP A 157 21.33 0.74 -15.80
CA ASP A 157 22.38 1.65 -15.32
C ASP A 157 21.88 3.11 -15.30
N ASP A 158 20.92 3.43 -16.18
CA ASP A 158 20.30 4.75 -16.29
C ASP A 158 19.02 4.76 -15.42
N ASN A 159 19.18 4.80 -14.10
CA ASN A 159 18.03 4.86 -13.18
C ASN A 159 17.35 6.24 -13.28
N PRO A 160 16.08 6.32 -13.70
CA PRO A 160 15.37 7.60 -13.84
C PRO A 160 15.12 8.32 -12.50
N CYS A 161 15.38 7.68 -11.37
CA CYS A 161 15.01 8.16 -10.05
C CYS A 161 16.16 8.74 -9.23
N GLY A 162 17.34 8.88 -9.85
CA GLY A 162 18.50 9.54 -9.25
C GLY A 162 19.71 8.62 -9.18
N GLU A 163 20.88 9.24 -9.03
CA GLU A 163 22.18 8.55 -9.04
C GLU A 163 22.34 7.58 -7.85
N ASP A 164 21.71 7.88 -6.71
CA ASP A 164 21.87 7.12 -5.46
C ASP A 164 20.71 6.16 -5.14
N ALA A 165 19.66 6.11 -5.97
CA ALA A 165 18.49 5.28 -5.69
C ALA A 165 18.73 3.80 -6.05
N ILE A 166 18.45 2.86 -5.13
CA ILE A 166 18.51 1.41 -5.38
C ILE A 166 17.48 1.00 -6.42
N ALA A 167 16.25 1.47 -6.22
CA ALA A 167 15.15 1.26 -7.13
C ALA A 167 14.16 2.44 -7.08
N CYS A 168 13.19 2.43 -7.99
CA CYS A 168 12.01 3.28 -7.90
C CYS A 168 10.85 2.74 -8.73
N PHE A 169 9.63 3.04 -8.30
CA PHE A 169 8.43 2.88 -9.08
C PHE A 169 8.18 4.12 -9.95
N TYR A 170 7.96 3.88 -11.23
CA TYR A 170 7.67 4.91 -12.21
C TYR A 170 6.43 4.56 -13.00
N LYS A 171 5.53 5.53 -13.15
CA LYS A 171 4.38 5.46 -14.04
C LYS A 171 4.20 6.76 -14.80
N GLU A 172 4.27 6.69 -16.12
CA GLU A 172 4.17 7.89 -16.98
C GLU A 172 2.75 8.48 -17.01
N ASN A 173 1.73 7.62 -17.03
CA ASN A 173 0.34 8.07 -17.09
C ASN A 173 -0.52 7.35 -16.04
N CYS A 174 -1.14 8.15 -15.19
CA CYS A 174 -1.98 7.74 -14.07
C CYS A 174 -3.40 7.33 -14.47
N ASP A 175 -3.78 7.59 -15.72
CA ASP A 175 -5.11 7.32 -16.22
C ASP A 175 -5.15 6.06 -17.11
N VAL A 176 -4.00 5.41 -17.32
CA VAL A 176 -3.90 4.15 -18.08
C VAL A 176 -3.67 2.97 -17.15
N ARG A 177 -4.39 1.89 -17.41
CA ARG A 177 -4.39 0.67 -16.58
C ARG A 177 -3.15 -0.21 -16.74
N GLU A 178 -2.32 0.04 -17.76
CA GLU A 178 -1.03 -0.64 -17.90
C GLU A 178 -0.18 -0.42 -16.64
N GLY A 179 0.53 -1.47 -16.24
CA GLY A 179 1.44 -1.44 -15.11
C GLY A 179 2.48 -0.33 -15.22
N GLY A 180 2.94 0.15 -14.06
CA GLY A 180 4.15 0.94 -13.98
C GLY A 180 5.39 0.07 -14.15
N LYS A 181 6.54 0.69 -13.93
CA LYS A 181 7.85 0.08 -14.01
C LYS A 181 8.56 0.27 -12.69
N VAL A 182 9.08 -0.80 -12.12
CA VAL A 182 10.11 -0.70 -11.09
C VAL A 182 11.46 -0.72 -11.78
N TYR A 183 12.20 0.38 -11.71
CA TYR A 183 13.58 0.41 -12.17
C TYR A 183 14.50 0.05 -11.01
N MET A 184 15.33 -0.98 -11.18
CA MET A 184 16.38 -1.35 -10.24
C MET A 184 17.75 -1.07 -10.85
N THR A 185 18.72 -0.67 -10.03
CA THR A 185 20.08 -0.42 -10.54
C THR A 185 20.86 -1.71 -10.77
N SER A 186 21.65 -1.77 -11.84
CA SER A 186 22.61 -2.88 -12.01
C SER A 186 23.63 -2.92 -10.87
N SER A 187 23.95 -1.78 -10.24
CA SER A 187 24.83 -1.73 -9.06
C SER A 187 24.27 -2.55 -7.91
N ALA A 188 22.97 -2.37 -7.58
CA ALA A 188 22.31 -3.17 -6.55
C ALA A 188 22.30 -4.67 -6.88
N MET A 189 22.15 -5.03 -8.15
CA MET A 189 22.20 -6.45 -8.57
C MET A 189 23.60 -7.08 -8.40
N ASN A 190 24.66 -6.27 -8.48
CA ASN A 190 26.06 -6.74 -8.40
C ASN A 190 26.59 -6.83 -6.97
N ASP A 191 25.98 -6.12 -6.01
CA ASP A 191 26.31 -6.15 -4.59
C ASP A 191 25.05 -6.43 -3.75
N PRO A 192 24.51 -7.66 -3.80
CA PRO A 192 23.25 -8.01 -3.14
C PRO A 192 23.31 -7.83 -1.63
N SER A 193 22.30 -7.13 -1.10
CA SER A 193 22.00 -7.05 0.32
C SER A 193 20.51 -7.29 0.55
N ALA A 194 20.11 -7.48 1.82
CA ALA A 194 18.70 -7.57 2.19
C ALA A 194 17.89 -6.33 1.78
N GLU A 195 18.56 -5.18 1.68
CA GLU A 195 17.98 -3.90 1.23
C GLU A 195 17.47 -4.00 -0.21
N VAL A 196 18.12 -4.77 -1.09
CA VAL A 196 17.72 -4.88 -2.50
C VAL A 196 16.30 -5.44 -2.64
N THR A 197 16.00 -6.54 -1.95
CA THR A 197 14.64 -7.11 -1.96
C THR A 197 13.68 -6.23 -1.17
N ALA A 198 14.12 -5.63 -0.06
CA ALA A 198 13.29 -4.74 0.75
C ALA A 198 12.83 -3.51 -0.06
N THR A 199 13.73 -2.84 -0.76
CA THR A 199 13.39 -1.74 -1.68
C THR A 199 12.52 -2.24 -2.83
N LEU A 200 12.73 -3.44 -3.37
CA LEU A 200 11.81 -3.99 -4.38
C LEU A 200 10.38 -4.13 -3.82
N VAL A 201 10.22 -4.57 -2.58
CA VAL A 201 8.90 -4.61 -1.91
C VAL A 201 8.32 -3.20 -1.77
N HIS A 202 9.13 -2.22 -1.38
CA HIS A 202 8.73 -0.81 -1.33
C HIS A 202 8.14 -0.34 -2.65
N GLU A 203 8.88 -0.51 -3.75
CA GLU A 203 8.47 -0.01 -5.06
C GLU A 203 7.25 -0.76 -5.63
N LEU A 204 7.17 -2.08 -5.41
CA LEU A 204 5.98 -2.85 -5.77
C LEU A 204 4.75 -2.41 -4.96
N THR A 205 4.94 -1.93 -3.73
CA THR A 205 3.86 -1.39 -2.90
C THR A 205 3.28 -0.12 -3.53
N HIS A 206 4.10 0.76 -4.10
CA HIS A 206 3.60 1.92 -4.87
C HIS A 206 2.79 1.50 -6.10
N GLY A 207 3.23 0.45 -6.81
CA GLY A 207 2.43 -0.15 -7.88
C GLY A 207 1.05 -0.57 -7.40
N MET A 208 1.00 -1.37 -6.33
CA MET A 208 -0.26 -1.83 -5.71
C MET A 208 -1.15 -0.65 -5.30
N GLN A 209 -0.62 0.33 -4.56
CA GLN A 209 -1.35 1.53 -4.13
C GLN A 209 -2.02 2.22 -5.33
N PHE A 210 -1.26 2.40 -6.41
CA PHE A 210 -1.75 3.03 -7.62
C PHE A 210 -2.87 2.21 -8.28
N TYR A 211 -2.69 0.89 -8.45
CA TYR A 211 -3.69 0.04 -9.12
C TYR A 211 -4.99 -0.09 -8.33
N LEU A 212 -4.94 0.13 -7.02
CA LEU A 212 -6.08 0.16 -6.13
C LEU A 212 -6.75 1.54 -6.04
N GLY A 213 -6.35 2.47 -6.91
CA GLY A 213 -7.02 3.75 -7.09
C GLY A 213 -6.52 4.88 -6.19
N MET A 214 -5.37 4.72 -5.53
CA MET A 214 -4.72 5.86 -4.89
C MET A 214 -4.32 6.90 -5.96
N PRO A 215 -4.50 8.21 -5.71
CA PRO A 215 -4.16 9.25 -6.67
C PRO A 215 -2.69 9.21 -7.08
N CYS A 216 -2.35 9.89 -8.17
CA CYS A 216 -0.94 10.07 -8.52
C CYS A 216 -0.19 11.07 -7.63
N GLY A 217 1.13 11.00 -7.71
CA GLY A 217 2.05 11.81 -6.90
C GLY A 217 2.42 11.14 -5.57
N CYS A 218 3.55 11.56 -5.02
CA CYS A 218 4.00 11.13 -3.70
C CYS A 218 3.18 11.83 -2.61
N THR A 219 2.91 11.12 -1.51
CA THR A 219 2.53 11.73 -0.23
C THR A 219 3.23 10.96 0.89
N VAL A 220 3.48 11.59 2.02
CA VAL A 220 4.15 10.95 3.18
C VAL A 220 3.41 9.67 3.60
N GLU A 221 2.08 9.67 3.50
CA GLU A 221 1.22 8.54 3.80
C GLU A 221 1.51 7.34 2.89
N LYS A 222 1.70 7.56 1.60
CA LYS A 222 2.02 6.48 0.64
C LYS A 222 3.39 5.88 0.92
N GLU A 223 4.37 6.74 1.21
CA GLU A 223 5.72 6.33 1.61
C GLU A 223 5.69 5.54 2.92
N TYR A 224 4.83 5.94 3.87
CA TYR A 224 4.66 5.23 5.12
C TYR A 224 4.14 3.80 4.90
N TYR A 225 3.14 3.61 4.03
CA TYR A 225 2.67 2.26 3.68
C TYR A 225 3.72 1.41 2.96
N ALA A 226 4.49 2.02 2.04
CA ALA A 226 5.56 1.32 1.32
C ALA A 226 6.70 0.91 2.26
N MET A 227 7.12 1.82 3.13
CA MET A 227 8.14 1.61 4.17
C MET A 227 7.78 0.46 5.11
N ILE A 228 6.51 0.30 5.48
CA ILE A 228 6.18 -0.81 6.38
C ILE A 228 6.20 -2.15 5.66
N SER A 229 5.78 -2.19 4.40
CA SER A 229 5.86 -3.42 3.60
C SER A 229 7.32 -3.85 3.41
N GLU A 230 8.21 -2.88 3.17
CA GLU A 230 9.67 -3.06 3.13
C GLU A 230 10.20 -3.69 4.42
N VAL A 231 9.79 -3.18 5.58
CA VAL A 231 10.28 -3.74 6.85
C VAL A 231 9.59 -5.05 7.24
N ASP A 232 8.31 -5.26 6.90
CA ASP A 232 7.65 -6.55 7.06
C ASP A 232 8.47 -7.65 6.33
N TYR A 233 9.02 -7.35 5.15
CA TYR A 233 9.97 -8.24 4.47
C TYR A 233 11.29 -8.41 5.24
N LEU A 234 11.90 -7.33 5.74
CA LEU A 234 13.17 -7.43 6.49
C LEU A 234 13.02 -8.28 7.76
N LEU A 235 11.92 -8.13 8.50
CA LEU A 235 11.63 -8.96 9.67
C LEU A 235 11.35 -10.41 9.25
N TYR A 236 10.52 -10.61 8.23
CA TYR A 236 10.20 -11.96 7.71
C TYR A 236 11.45 -12.72 7.25
N SER A 237 12.38 -12.02 6.60
CA SER A 237 13.63 -12.61 6.06
C SER A 237 14.72 -12.79 7.11
N GLY A 238 14.47 -12.43 8.37
CA GLY A 238 15.44 -12.54 9.48
C GLY A 238 16.53 -11.47 9.45
N ASN A 239 16.31 -10.36 8.74
CA ASN A 239 17.20 -9.19 8.68
C ASN A 239 16.79 -8.13 9.71
N GLU A 240 16.39 -8.58 10.89
CA GLU A 240 15.88 -7.75 11.98
C GLU A 240 16.93 -6.72 12.43
N ASP A 241 18.19 -7.12 12.59
CA ASP A 241 19.29 -6.21 12.97
C ASP A 241 19.46 -5.07 11.97
N TYR A 242 19.35 -5.35 10.66
CA TYR A 242 19.39 -4.32 9.62
C TYR A 242 18.20 -3.37 9.75
N ALA A 243 16.98 -3.91 9.91
CA ALA A 243 15.79 -3.09 10.12
C ALA A 243 15.90 -2.21 11.38
N TYR A 244 16.47 -2.74 12.46
CA TYR A 244 16.70 -2.02 13.70
C TYR A 244 17.68 -0.86 13.54
N ASP A 245 18.80 -1.10 12.87
CA ASP A 245 19.86 -0.11 12.66
C ASP A 245 19.44 0.97 11.66
N HIS A 246 18.69 0.62 10.61
CA HIS A 246 18.30 1.53 9.54
C HIS A 246 17.05 2.36 9.87
N TYR A 247 16.04 1.78 10.53
CA TYR A 247 14.74 2.44 10.79
C TYR A 247 14.50 2.74 12.29
N GLY A 248 15.55 2.76 13.11
CA GLY A 248 15.50 3.37 14.45
C GLY A 248 14.68 2.62 15.50
N ARG A 249 14.71 1.28 15.48
CA ARG A 249 13.81 0.43 16.29
C ARG A 249 12.34 0.75 16.07
N ALA A 250 11.91 1.06 14.87
CA ALA A 250 10.50 1.19 14.54
C ALA A 250 9.62 -0.04 14.85
N TRP A 251 10.20 -1.15 15.34
CA TRP A 251 9.50 -2.29 15.92
C TRP A 251 9.98 -2.53 17.36
N ASP A 252 9.10 -3.06 18.21
CA ASP A 252 9.47 -3.49 19.56
C ASP A 252 10.02 -4.93 19.58
N ASP A 253 10.52 -5.37 20.74
CA ASP A 253 11.11 -6.71 20.92
C ASP A 253 10.11 -7.85 20.67
N SER A 254 8.81 -7.56 20.54
CA SER A 254 7.77 -8.51 20.16
C SER A 254 7.48 -8.54 18.67
N GLY A 255 8.14 -7.71 17.88
CA GLY A 255 7.91 -7.55 16.44
C GLY A 255 6.71 -6.66 16.11
N ALA A 256 6.15 -5.94 17.09
CA ALA A 256 5.05 -5.02 16.85
C ALA A 256 5.58 -3.68 16.32
N VAL A 257 4.93 -3.17 15.28
CA VAL A 257 5.19 -1.83 14.72
C VAL A 257 5.01 -0.75 15.79
N ARG A 258 5.95 0.21 15.83
CA ARG A 258 5.86 1.49 16.56
C ARG A 258 5.56 2.60 15.54
N PRO A 259 4.28 2.90 15.31
CA PRO A 259 3.85 3.74 14.20
C PRO A 259 4.41 5.18 14.25
N ASP A 260 4.62 5.70 15.45
CA ASP A 260 5.20 7.01 15.70
C ASP A 260 6.64 7.12 15.19
N ILE A 261 7.45 6.09 15.43
CA ILE A 261 8.85 6.07 14.98
C ILE A 261 8.93 5.93 13.47
N ILE A 262 8.14 5.03 12.87
CA ILE A 262 8.11 4.88 11.40
C ILE A 262 7.67 6.18 10.75
N TRP A 263 6.65 6.82 11.32
CA TRP A 263 6.17 8.11 10.83
C TRP A 263 7.29 9.16 10.84
N ASP A 264 8.05 9.26 11.94
CA ASP A 264 9.16 10.19 12.03
C ASP A 264 10.30 9.87 11.04
N VAL A 265 10.60 8.59 10.82
CA VAL A 265 11.58 8.13 9.82
C VAL A 265 11.14 8.52 8.41
N VAL A 266 9.88 8.26 8.07
CA VAL A 266 9.31 8.58 6.75
C VAL A 266 9.23 10.09 6.55
N LYS A 267 8.80 10.86 7.56
CA LYS A 267 8.80 12.33 7.50
C LYS A 267 10.20 12.89 7.31
N ALA A 268 11.23 12.32 7.95
CA ALA A 268 12.60 12.75 7.79
C ALA A 268 13.17 12.45 6.39
N ALA A 269 12.81 11.31 5.81
CA ALA A 269 13.26 10.91 4.48
C ALA A 269 12.53 11.63 3.35
N TYR A 270 11.20 11.79 3.46
CA TYR A 270 10.34 12.20 2.35
C TYR A 270 9.62 13.54 2.56
N GLY A 271 9.53 14.06 3.79
CA GLY A 271 8.68 15.21 4.11
C GLY A 271 9.05 16.53 3.43
N ASP A 272 10.29 16.67 2.94
CA ASP A 272 10.73 17.84 2.17
C ASP A 272 10.33 17.77 0.68
N HIS A 273 10.00 16.57 0.18
CA HIS A 273 9.72 16.30 -1.25
C HIS A 273 8.29 15.83 -1.50
N CYS A 274 7.66 15.23 -0.50
CA CYS A 274 6.31 14.69 -0.55
C CYS A 274 5.40 15.46 0.41
N PRO A 275 4.27 16.01 -0.07
CA PRO A 275 3.30 16.66 0.81
C PRO A 275 2.67 15.66 1.79
N ASP A 276 2.24 16.17 2.95
CA ASP A 276 1.24 15.49 3.77
C ASP A 276 -0.13 15.56 3.06
N TYR A 277 -1.03 14.61 3.33
CA TYR A 277 -2.38 14.58 2.75
C TYR A 277 -3.30 15.70 3.28
#